data_AF-A0A9P9ASU6-F1
#
_entry.id   AF-A0A9P9ASU6-F1
#
_cell.length_a   1.000
_cell.length_b   1.000
_cell.length_c   1.000
_cell.angle_alpha   90.00
_cell.angle_beta   90.00
_cell.angle_gamma   90.00
#
_symmetry.space_group_name_H-M   'P 1'
#
loop_
_entity.id
_entity.type
_entity.pdbx_description
1 polymer ?
#
loop_
_entity_poly.entity_id
_entity_poly.type
_entity_poly.pdbx_seq_one_letter_code
_entity_poly.pdbx_strand_id
1 'polypeptide(L)' 'MAKKAKARLVHARLISMAMTGFFYTFKRPRTAPMMSMMKYDPIGASYPSSTISDSVRLLTRPPRYSAKEGVVPRD' A
#
# COMPACT_ATOMS: atom_id res chain seq x y z
N MET A 1 -11.99 -31.00 40.23
CA MET A 1 -11.76 -29.75 39.46
C MET A 1 -11.47 -30.13 38.01
N ALA A 2 -12.34 -29.80 37.05
CA ALA A 2 -12.07 -30.10 35.64
C ALA A 2 -10.98 -29.16 35.11
N LYS A 3 -9.89 -29.70 34.52
CA LYS A 3 -8.82 -28.89 33.93
C LYS A 3 -9.39 -28.09 32.76
N LYS A 4 -9.31 -26.76 32.83
CA LYS A 4 -9.70 -25.86 31.73
C LYS A 4 -8.87 -26.22 30.49
N ALA A 5 -9.54 -26.61 29.40
CA ALA A 5 -8.87 -27.00 28.17
C ALA A 5 -8.10 -25.80 27.59
N LYS A 6 -6.77 -25.95 27.43
CA LYS A 6 -5.92 -24.92 26.83
C LYS A 6 -6.14 -24.91 25.32
N ALA A 7 -6.64 -23.81 24.77
CA ALA A 7 -6.84 -23.68 23.33
C ALA A 7 -5.52 -23.87 22.56
N ARG A 8 -5.49 -24.75 21.55
CA ARG A 8 -4.27 -25.05 20.78
C ARG A 8 -4.04 -24.08 19.62
N LEU A 9 -5.13 -23.53 19.09
CA LEU A 9 -5.15 -22.62 17.94
C LEU A 9 -5.32 -21.17 18.38
N VAL A 10 -4.63 -20.27 17.70
CA VAL A 10 -4.74 -18.81 17.85
C VAL A 10 -5.14 -18.17 16.52
N HIS A 11 -5.89 -17.07 16.62
CA HIS A 11 -6.18 -16.21 15.49
C HIS A 11 -5.04 -15.21 15.31
N ALA A 12 -4.39 -15.24 14.16
CA ALA A 12 -3.34 -14.30 13.78
C ALA A 12 -3.82 -13.39 12.65
N ARG A 13 -3.34 -12.15 12.64
CA ARG A 13 -3.53 -11.19 11.55
C ARG A 13 -2.26 -11.11 10.72
N LEU A 14 -2.36 -11.38 9.43
CA LEU A 14 -1.26 -11.27 8.48
C LEU A 14 -1.41 -9.95 7.75
N ILE A 15 -0.51 -9.01 8.03
CA ILE A 15 -0.59 -7.60 7.60
C ILE A 15 0.08 -7.45 6.22
N SER A 16 -0.52 -6.65 5.34
CA SER A 16 0.04 -6.34 4.02
C SER A 16 1.37 -5.60 4.11
N MET A 17 2.31 -5.93 3.22
CA MET A 17 3.61 -5.26 3.12
C MET A 17 3.53 -3.89 2.42
N ALA A 18 2.47 -3.63 1.66
CA ALA A 18 2.27 -2.37 0.94
C ALA A 18 1.79 -1.20 1.82
N MET A 19 1.86 -1.36 3.16
CA MET A 19 1.45 -0.35 4.15
C MET A 19 0.00 0.18 3.98
N THR A 20 -0.88 -0.61 3.38
CA THR A 20 -2.30 -0.27 3.14
C THR A 20 -3.20 -0.46 4.36
N GLY A 21 -2.70 -1.15 5.40
CA GLY A 21 -3.49 -1.54 6.57
C GLY A 21 -4.43 -2.74 6.35
N PHE A 22 -4.48 -3.32 5.13
CA PHE A 22 -5.26 -4.53 4.88
C PHE A 22 -4.62 -5.77 5.54
N PHE A 23 -5.45 -6.67 6.05
CA PHE A 23 -4.99 -7.89 6.70
C PHE A 23 -5.90 -9.08 6.43
N TYR A 24 -5.32 -10.27 6.50
CA TYR A 24 -6.06 -11.53 6.54
C TYR A 24 -6.02 -12.17 7.92
N THR A 25 -7.13 -12.78 8.34
CA THR A 25 -7.20 -13.54 9.58
C THR A 25 -7.01 -15.03 9.33
N PHE A 26 -6.08 -15.66 10.04
CA PHE A 26 -5.84 -17.11 9.95
C PHE A 26 -5.85 -17.77 11.33
N LYS A 27 -6.15 -19.07 11.36
CA LYS A 27 -6.00 -19.91 12.54
C LYS A 27 -4.66 -20.65 12.44
N ARG A 28 -3.84 -20.58 13.50
CA ARG A 28 -2.52 -21.21 13.55
C ARG A 28 -2.26 -21.86 14.91
N PRO A 29 -1.52 -22.98 14.99
CA PRO A 29 -1.03 -23.52 16.27
C PRO A 29 -0.06 -22.57 16.99
N ARG A 30 -0.12 -22.48 18.32
CA ARG A 30 0.76 -21.57 19.10
C ARG A 30 2.26 -21.82 18.91
N THR A 31 2.66 -23.09 18.78
CA THR A 31 4.07 -23.52 18.70
C THR A 31 4.68 -23.46 17.30
N ALA A 32 3.89 -23.15 16.27
CA ALA A 32 4.39 -23.04 14.90
C ALA A 32 5.32 -21.80 14.72
N PRO A 33 6.05 -21.67 13.60
CA PRO A 33 6.82 -20.47 13.21
C PRO A 33 5.95 -19.39 12.57
N MET A 34 6.36 -18.11 12.66
CA MET A 34 5.56 -16.96 12.17
C MET A 34 5.17 -17.14 10.70
N MET A 35 4.00 -16.61 10.30
CA MET A 35 3.51 -16.77 8.94
C MET A 35 3.93 -15.58 8.07
N SER A 36 4.49 -15.88 6.90
CA SER A 36 4.68 -14.95 5.80
C SER A 36 4.04 -15.57 4.54
N MET A 37 3.26 -14.79 3.82
CA MET A 37 2.56 -15.24 2.61
C MET A 37 2.47 -14.10 1.61
N MET A 38 2.59 -14.42 0.32
CA MET A 38 2.32 -13.49 -0.76
C MET A 38 0.84 -13.62 -1.14
N LYS A 39 0.03 -12.64 -0.75
CA LYS A 39 -1.42 -12.60 -1.02
C LYS A 39 -1.82 -11.29 -1.67
N TYR A 40 -3.00 -11.31 -2.28
CA TYR A 40 -3.60 -10.13 -2.88
C TYR A 40 -3.95 -9.09 -1.81
N ASP A 41 -3.66 -7.82 -2.11
CA ASP A 41 -4.11 -6.68 -1.34
C ASP A 41 -5.04 -5.83 -2.21
N PRO A 42 -6.35 -5.83 -1.94
CA PRO A 42 -7.32 -5.09 -2.76
C PRO A 42 -7.09 -3.59 -2.75
N ILE A 43 -6.43 -3.05 -1.72
CA ILE A 43 -6.20 -1.61 -1.60
C ILE A 43 -5.08 -1.17 -2.55
N GLY A 44 -3.96 -1.91 -2.57
CA GLY A 44 -2.81 -1.60 -3.42
C GLY A 44 -3.10 -1.69 -4.92
N ALA A 45 -4.01 -2.58 -5.34
CA ALA A 45 -4.41 -2.73 -6.73
C ALA A 45 -5.42 -1.66 -7.21
N SER A 46 -6.11 -1.00 -6.28
CA SER A 46 -7.16 -0.02 -6.60
C SER A 46 -6.64 1.39 -6.82
N TYR A 47 -5.45 1.72 -6.31
CA TYR A 47 -4.81 3.00 -6.61
C TYR A 47 -4.19 2.94 -8.00
N PRO A 48 -4.60 3.82 -8.94
CA PRO A 48 -3.88 3.94 -10.18
C PRO A 48 -2.44 4.33 -9.86
N SER A 49 -1.48 3.58 -10.42
CA SER A 49 -0.03 3.80 -10.34
C SER A 49 0.43 5.23 -10.74
N SER A 50 -0.49 6.08 -11.21
CA SER A 50 -0.23 7.47 -11.56
C SER A 50 0.31 8.33 -10.42
N THR A 51 -0.11 8.09 -9.17
CA THR A 51 0.23 9.00 -8.05
C THR A 51 1.71 8.93 -7.64
N ILE A 52 2.39 7.78 -7.85
CA ILE A 52 3.84 7.67 -7.59
C ILE A 52 4.66 8.47 -8.62
N SER A 53 4.09 8.77 -9.78
CA SER A 53 4.76 9.51 -10.85
C SER A 53 4.41 11.01 -10.92
N ASP A 54 3.43 11.48 -10.15
CA ASP A 54 2.99 12.88 -10.22
C ASP A 54 4.04 13.86 -9.71
N SER A 55 4.84 13.48 -8.71
CA SER A 55 5.96 14.30 -8.22
C SER A 55 7.06 14.48 -9.27
N VAL A 56 7.35 13.47 -10.10
CA VAL A 56 8.34 13.54 -11.18
C VAL A 56 7.78 14.30 -12.40
N ARG A 57 6.47 14.18 -12.68
CA ARG A 57 5.79 14.90 -13.77
C ARG A 57 5.64 16.40 -13.49
N LEU A 58 5.54 16.82 -12.23
CA LEU A 58 5.50 18.24 -11.87
C LEU A 58 6.87 18.95 -12.01
N LEU A 59 7.97 18.18 -11.97
CA LEU A 59 9.34 18.71 -12.15
C LEU A 59 9.82 18.70 -13.61
N THR A 60 9.22 17.88 -14.48
CA THR A 60 9.64 17.71 -15.89
C THR A 60 8.68 18.32 -16.90
N ARG A 61 7.60 18.97 -16.45
CA ARG A 61 6.72 19.74 -17.33
C ARG A 61 7.35 21.10 -17.60
N PRO A 62 7.74 21.43 -18.85
CA PRO A 62 8.06 22.81 -19.17
C PRO A 62 6.82 23.67 -18.91
N PRO A 63 6.97 24.90 -18.38
CA PRO A 63 5.84 25.79 -18.20
C PRO A 63 5.17 25.95 -19.57
N ARG A 64 3.89 25.57 -19.67
CA ARG A 64 3.10 25.92 -20.86
C ARG A 64 3.01 27.43 -20.86
N TYR A 65 3.83 28.08 -21.69
CA TYR A 65 3.69 29.50 -21.94
C TYR A 65 2.26 29.70 -22.46
N SER A 66 1.44 30.39 -21.67
CA SER A 66 0.08 30.75 -22.07
C SER A 66 0.21 31.78 -23.17
N ALA A 67 -0.16 31.40 -24.40
CA ALA A 67 -0.13 32.26 -25.58
C ALA A 67 -1.23 33.34 -25.54
N LYS A 68 -1.26 34.14 -24.46
CA LYS A 68 -2.22 35.23 -24.25
C LYS A 68 -1.61 36.55 -23.77
N GLU A 69 -0.32 36.62 -23.46
CA GLU A 69 0.32 37.91 -23.15
C GLU A 69 1.58 38.07 -23.99
N GLY A 70 1.50 38.97 -24.97
CA GLY A 70 2.53 39.22 -25.97
C GLY A 70 3.69 40.04 -25.42
N VAL A 71 4.67 39.37 -24.83
CA VAL A 71 5.98 39.98 -24.57
C VAL A 71 6.98 39.41 -25.56
N VAL A 72 7.24 40.18 -26.62
CA VAL A 72 8.30 39.95 -27.60
C VAL A 72 9.63 40.33 -26.95
N PRO A 73 10.66 39.47 -26.94
CA PRO A 73 12.01 39.87 -26.54
C PRO A 73 12.52 40.92 -27.53
N ARG A 74 12.93 42.10 -27.03
CA ARG A 74 13.73 43.05 -27.80
C ARG A 74 15.20 42.62 -27.71
N ASP A 75 15.81 42.54 -28.90
CA ASP A 75 17.22 42.43 -29.29
C ASP A 75 18.09 41.33 -28.66
#